data_AF-A0A7S0JG51-F1
#
_entry.id   AF-A0A7S0JG51-F1
#
_cell.length_a   1.000
_cell.length_b   1.000
_cell.length_c   1.000
_cell.angle_alpha   90.00
_cell.angle_beta   90.00
_cell.angle_gamma   90.00
#
_symmetry.space_group_name_H-M   'P 1'
#
loop_
_entity.id
_entity.type
_entity.pdbx_description
1 polymer ?
#
loop_
_entity_poly.entity_id
_entity_poly.type
_entity_poly.pdbx_seq_one_letter_code
_entity_poly.pdbx_strand_id
1 'polypeptide(L)'
;ELGMLLVRVTTALLIVHHGLDKLENSAAFSNGIIAVYFPFLPGPPLFWTYLSAAFEIVGSFCIAVGVFARPAAALLAATMVNAIAFHLMKFGRQSFPFNPAKGGAYTFEPSLAFFSVTVYIALKGAGRFAVSPYPKLAFLKRLEWSWTELGMLLVRVTTALLIVHHGLDKLENSAAFSNGIIAVYFPFLPGPPLFWTYLSAAFEIVGSFCIAVGVFARPAAALLAATMVNAIAFHLMKFGRQSFPFNPAKGGAYTFEPSLAFFSVTVYIALKGAGRFAVSPYPKLAFLKRLEWSWTELGMLLV
;
A
#
# COMPACT_ATOMS: atom_id res chain seq x y z
N GLU A 1 -9.88 1.05 13.84
CA GLU A 1 -10.34 -0.35 13.96
C GLU A 1 -10.73 -0.99 12.64
N LEU A 2 -11.82 -0.58 11.98
CA LEU A 2 -12.20 -1.19 10.69
C LEU A 2 -11.09 -1.09 9.64
N GLY A 3 -10.44 0.07 9.52
CA GLY A 3 -9.29 0.22 8.63
C GLY A 3 -8.08 -0.67 8.99
N MET A 4 -7.89 -1.03 10.26
CA MET A 4 -6.83 -2.00 10.61
C MET A 4 -7.17 -3.41 10.17
N LEU A 5 -8.45 -3.80 10.28
CA LEU A 5 -8.91 -5.08 9.75
C LEU A 5 -8.70 -5.13 8.24
N LEU A 6 -9.12 -4.07 7.52
CA LEU A 6 -8.95 -3.96 6.07
C LEU A 6 -7.48 -4.13 5.66
N VAL A 7 -6.57 -3.33 6.23
CA VAL A 7 -5.14 -3.39 5.89
C VAL A 7 -4.54 -4.76 6.14
N ARG A 8 -4.85 -5.40 7.28
CA ARG A 8 -4.35 -6.75 7.59
C ARG A 8 -4.86 -7.80 6.61
N VAL A 9 -6.16 -7.81 6.34
CA VAL A 9 -6.78 -8.81 5.46
C VAL A 9 -6.32 -8.62 4.02
N THR A 10 -6.29 -7.39 3.52
CA THR A 10 -5.78 -7.12 2.16
C THR A 10 -4.30 -7.50 2.04
N THR A 11 -3.47 -7.14 3.02
CA THR A 11 -2.05 -7.52 3.04
C THR A 11 -1.86 -9.04 3.05
N ALA A 12 -2.63 -9.76 3.88
CA ALA A 12 -2.58 -11.21 3.94
C ALA A 12 -2.98 -11.86 2.60
N LEU A 13 -4.07 -11.41 2.00
CA LEU A 13 -4.54 -11.95 0.71
C LEU A 13 -3.56 -11.68 -0.43
N LEU A 14 -2.84 -10.55 -0.39
CA LEU A 14 -1.86 -10.21 -1.39
C LEU A 14 -0.48 -10.82 -1.15
N ILE A 15 -0.15 -11.26 0.07
CA ILE A 15 1.12 -11.94 0.36
C ILE A 15 1.00 -13.48 0.25
N VAL A 16 -0.14 -14.07 0.61
CA VAL A 16 -0.30 -15.54 0.68
C VAL A 16 0.03 -16.23 -0.65
N HIS A 17 -0.38 -15.63 -1.78
CA HIS A 17 -0.12 -16.21 -3.11
C HIS A 17 1.38 -16.20 -3.45
N HIS A 18 2.17 -15.21 -3.02
CA HIS A 18 3.63 -15.23 -3.19
C HIS A 18 4.29 -16.41 -2.49
N GLY A 19 3.72 -16.86 -1.36
CA GLY A 19 4.20 -18.03 -0.64
C GLY A 19 3.78 -19.33 -1.33
N LEU A 20 2.55 -19.38 -1.83
CA LEU A 20 2.06 -20.51 -2.63
C LEU A 20 2.86 -20.67 -3.93
N ASP A 21 3.17 -19.56 -4.62
CA ASP A 21 3.99 -19.56 -5.85
C ASP A 21 5.38 -20.13 -5.59
N LYS A 22 6.00 -19.81 -4.44
CA LYS A 22 7.27 -20.42 -4.02
C LYS A 22 7.16 -21.92 -3.75
N LEU A 23 6.01 -22.43 -3.30
CA LEU A 23 5.81 -23.87 -3.12
C LEU A 23 5.63 -24.58 -4.46
N GLU A 24 4.80 -24.03 -5.34
CA GLU A 24 4.54 -24.59 -6.68
C GLU A 24 5.81 -24.56 -7.56
N ASN A 25 6.62 -23.50 -7.45
CA ASN A 25 7.80 -23.25 -8.27
C ASN A 25 9.12 -23.33 -7.48
N SER A 26 9.19 -24.19 -6.46
CA SER A 26 10.29 -24.22 -5.48
C SER A 26 11.69 -24.37 -6.10
N ALA A 27 11.87 -25.23 -7.09
CA ALA A 27 13.16 -25.42 -7.77
C ALA A 27 13.58 -24.16 -8.55
N ALA A 28 12.63 -23.54 -9.29
CA ALA A 28 12.89 -22.35 -10.06
C ALA A 28 13.24 -21.16 -9.17
N PHE A 29 12.52 -20.95 -8.07
CA PHE A 29 12.81 -19.89 -7.10
C PHE A 29 14.14 -20.13 -6.38
N SER A 30 14.41 -21.37 -5.94
CA SER A 30 15.65 -21.71 -5.24
C SER A 30 16.88 -21.49 -6.10
N ASN A 31 16.86 -21.99 -7.33
CA ASN A 31 18.01 -21.92 -8.24
C ASN A 31 18.13 -20.56 -8.92
N GLY A 32 17.01 -19.90 -9.24
CA GLY A 32 17.01 -18.64 -9.97
C GLY A 32 17.10 -17.39 -9.10
N ILE A 33 16.72 -17.48 -7.83
CA ILE A 33 16.69 -16.34 -6.90
C ILE A 33 17.63 -16.57 -5.72
N ILE A 34 17.40 -17.61 -4.92
CA ILE A 34 18.18 -17.81 -3.69
C ILE A 34 19.66 -18.08 -4.00
N ALA A 35 19.95 -19.06 -4.87
CA ALA A 35 21.32 -19.43 -5.21
C ALA A 35 22.10 -18.30 -5.91
N VAL A 36 21.41 -17.48 -6.72
CA VAL A 36 22.03 -16.43 -7.52
C VAL A 36 22.26 -15.15 -6.72
N TYR A 37 21.25 -14.71 -5.96
CA TYR A 37 21.26 -13.39 -5.31
C TYR A 37 21.53 -13.44 -3.81
N PHE A 38 21.40 -14.62 -3.18
CA PHE A 38 21.63 -14.81 -1.75
C PHE A 38 22.61 -15.97 -1.46
N PRO A 39 23.78 -16.06 -2.15
CA PRO A 39 24.72 -17.18 -1.98
C PRO A 39 25.38 -17.21 -0.59
N PHE A 40 25.25 -16.14 0.19
CA PHE A 40 25.78 -16.02 1.56
C PHE A 40 24.88 -16.70 2.61
N LEU A 41 23.66 -17.10 2.25
CA LEU A 41 22.77 -17.79 3.17
C LEU A 41 23.28 -19.23 3.43
N PRO A 42 23.41 -19.66 4.69
CA PRO A 42 23.97 -20.98 5.00
C PRO A 42 23.01 -22.10 4.61
N GLY A 43 23.56 -23.23 4.19
CA GLY A 43 22.78 -24.43 3.82
C GLY A 43 22.19 -24.37 2.40
N PRO A 44 21.30 -25.32 2.06
CA PRO A 44 20.79 -25.44 0.70
C PRO A 44 19.80 -24.30 0.36
N PRO A 45 19.84 -23.73 -0.86
CA PRO A 45 18.89 -22.69 -1.30
C PRO A 45 17.41 -23.07 -1.11
N LEU A 46 17.11 -24.36 -1.26
CA LEU A 46 15.77 -24.91 -1.09
C LEU A 46 15.20 -24.72 0.33
N PHE A 47 16.05 -24.76 1.36
CA PHE A 47 15.62 -24.50 2.74
C PHE A 47 15.07 -23.07 2.89
N TRP A 48 15.77 -22.08 2.33
CA TRP A 48 15.37 -20.67 2.41
C TRP A 48 14.12 -20.37 1.58
N THR A 49 13.94 -21.06 0.45
CA THR A 49 12.69 -21.00 -0.33
C THR A 49 11.50 -21.47 0.49
N TYR A 50 11.58 -22.65 1.13
CA TYR A 50 10.50 -23.15 1.97
C TYR A 50 10.28 -22.30 3.23
N LEU A 51 11.35 -21.78 3.84
CA LEU A 51 11.23 -20.89 4.99
C LEU A 51 10.51 -19.58 4.62
N SER A 52 10.86 -18.97 3.49
CA SER A 52 10.18 -17.78 2.98
C SER A 52 8.71 -18.06 2.67
N ALA A 53 8.42 -19.20 2.01
CA ALA A 53 7.05 -19.60 1.71
C ALA A 53 6.22 -19.82 2.99
N ALA A 54 6.79 -20.48 3.99
CA ALA A 54 6.14 -20.71 5.28
C ALA A 54 5.82 -19.39 6.00
N PHE A 55 6.76 -18.44 6.03
CA PHE A 55 6.52 -17.12 6.61
C PHE A 55 5.41 -16.36 5.89
N GLU A 56 5.38 -16.40 4.56
CA GLU A 56 4.35 -15.72 3.78
C GLU A 56 2.97 -16.36 3.94
N ILE A 57 2.87 -17.68 3.98
CA ILE A 57 1.58 -18.38 4.12
C ILE A 57 1.07 -18.29 5.56
N VAL A 58 1.87 -18.73 6.54
CA VAL A 58 1.48 -18.76 7.96
C VAL A 58 1.38 -17.34 8.50
N GLY A 59 2.31 -16.46 8.13
CA GLY A 59 2.28 -15.06 8.51
C GLY A 59 1.03 -14.35 8.00
N SER A 60 0.63 -14.60 6.74
CA SER A 60 -0.61 -14.05 6.18
C SER A 60 -1.84 -14.49 6.97
N PHE A 61 -1.95 -15.78 7.29
CA PHE A 61 -3.02 -16.28 8.16
C PHE A 61 -3.02 -15.58 9.53
N CYS A 62 -1.87 -15.51 10.19
CA CYS A 62 -1.70 -14.89 11.50
C CYS A 62 -2.12 -13.41 11.51
N ILE A 63 -1.70 -12.62 10.52
CA ILE A 63 -2.08 -11.19 10.47
C ILE A 63 -3.55 -11.00 10.12
N ALA A 64 -4.13 -11.83 9.25
CA ALA A 64 -5.54 -11.75 8.86
C ALA A 64 -6.46 -12.02 10.05
N VAL A 65 -6.27 -13.15 10.73
CA VAL A 65 -7.06 -13.57 11.90
C VAL A 65 -6.73 -12.73 13.13
N GLY A 66 -5.48 -12.22 13.21
CA GLY A 66 -4.99 -11.48 14.37
C GLY A 66 -4.57 -12.38 15.51
N VAL A 67 -3.85 -13.46 15.21
CA VAL A 67 -3.18 -14.32 16.19
C VAL A 67 -1.69 -14.19 15.93
N PHE A 68 -0.88 -13.90 16.96
CA PHE A 68 0.55 -13.61 16.79
C PHE A 68 0.85 -12.52 15.73
N ALA A 69 -0.05 -11.56 15.54
CA ALA A 69 0.03 -10.59 14.45
C ALA A 69 1.34 -9.78 14.45
N ARG A 70 1.86 -9.41 15.62
CA ARG A 70 3.10 -8.63 15.75
C ARG A 70 4.33 -9.40 15.23
N PRO A 71 4.68 -10.58 15.77
CA PRO A 71 5.81 -11.36 15.27
C PRO A 71 5.60 -11.85 13.84
N ALA A 72 4.36 -12.24 13.46
CA ALA A 72 4.06 -12.61 12.08
C ALA A 72 4.34 -11.47 11.10
N ALA A 73 3.87 -10.25 11.41
CA ALA A 73 4.12 -9.08 10.58
C ALA A 73 5.61 -8.70 10.52
N ALA A 74 6.37 -8.89 11.61
CA ALA A 74 7.82 -8.66 11.59
C ALA A 74 8.55 -9.65 10.66
N LEU A 75 8.15 -10.93 10.66
CA LEU A 75 8.71 -11.93 9.75
C LEU A 75 8.33 -11.66 8.29
N LEU A 76 7.08 -11.24 8.04
CA LEU A 76 6.65 -10.78 6.71
C LEU A 76 7.44 -9.54 6.26
N ALA A 77 7.70 -8.59 7.15
CA ALA A 77 8.55 -7.44 6.83
C ALA A 77 9.96 -7.89 6.42
N ALA A 78 10.52 -8.90 7.07
CA ALA A 78 11.82 -9.47 6.71
C ALA A 78 11.82 -10.12 5.32
N THR A 79 10.76 -10.83 4.93
CA THR A 79 10.67 -11.37 3.54
C THR A 79 10.58 -10.24 2.52
N MET A 80 9.88 -9.15 2.83
CA MET A 80 9.82 -7.98 1.96
C MET A 80 11.17 -7.25 1.82
N VAL A 81 11.98 -7.16 2.88
CA VAL A 81 13.37 -6.65 2.79
C VAL A 81 14.19 -7.47 1.80
N ASN A 82 14.09 -8.80 1.87
CA ASN A 82 14.78 -9.68 0.92
C ASN A 82 14.26 -9.47 -0.51
N ALA A 83 12.95 -9.32 -0.71
CA ALA A 83 12.37 -9.02 -2.02
C ALA A 83 12.87 -7.69 -2.59
N ILE A 84 12.91 -6.62 -1.78
CA ILE A 84 13.46 -5.31 -2.18
C ILE A 84 14.93 -5.48 -2.57
N ALA A 85 15.73 -6.18 -1.76
CA ALA A 85 17.14 -6.42 -2.06
C ALA A 85 17.33 -7.17 -3.39
N PHE A 86 16.55 -8.23 -3.61
CA PHE A 86 16.54 -8.95 -4.89
C PHE A 86 16.25 -8.04 -6.07
N HIS A 87 15.19 -7.24 -6.01
CA HIS A 87 14.81 -6.35 -7.09
C HIS A 87 15.89 -5.29 -7.37
N LEU A 88 16.49 -4.72 -6.33
CA LEU A 88 17.59 -3.75 -6.49
C LEU A 88 18.86 -4.40 -7.07
N MET A 89 19.20 -5.63 -6.67
CA MET A 89 20.33 -6.36 -7.24
C MET A 89 20.10 -6.75 -8.71
N LYS A 90 18.88 -7.17 -9.07
CA LYS A 90 18.54 -7.63 -10.42
C LYS A 90 18.32 -6.49 -11.42
N PHE A 91 17.64 -5.42 -10.99
CA PHE A 91 17.19 -4.34 -11.89
C PHE A 91 17.93 -3.02 -11.66
N GLY A 92 18.76 -2.92 -10.63
CA GLY A 92 19.48 -1.70 -10.27
C GLY A 92 18.57 -0.62 -9.70
N ARG A 93 19.08 0.61 -9.66
CA ARG A 93 18.32 1.79 -9.23
C ARG A 93 17.36 2.22 -10.35
N GLN A 94 16.09 2.46 -10.01
CA GLN A 94 15.03 2.72 -10.99
C GLN A 94 14.53 4.18 -10.99
N SER A 95 15.40 5.17 -10.81
CA SER A 95 15.04 6.61 -10.72
C SER A 95 14.06 7.01 -9.60
N PHE A 96 13.79 6.12 -8.65
CA PHE A 96 12.91 6.36 -7.50
C PHE A 96 13.26 7.67 -6.75
N PRO A 97 12.30 8.56 -6.45
CA PRO A 97 10.84 8.42 -6.62
C PRO A 97 10.28 9.03 -7.93
N PHE A 98 11.11 9.30 -8.93
CA PHE A 98 10.69 9.82 -10.25
C PHE A 98 10.40 8.72 -11.26
N ASN A 99 9.76 9.07 -12.37
CA ASN A 99 9.34 8.09 -13.38
C ASN A 99 10.51 7.19 -13.83
N PRO A 100 10.36 5.86 -13.81
CA PRO A 100 11.40 4.96 -14.31
C PRO A 100 11.74 5.26 -15.77
N ALA A 101 13.00 5.04 -16.17
CA ALA A 101 13.45 5.31 -17.54
C ALA A 101 12.68 4.53 -18.63
N LYS A 102 12.05 3.40 -18.28
CA LYS A 102 11.21 2.59 -19.18
C LYS A 102 9.70 2.87 -19.03
N GLY A 103 9.32 3.84 -18.20
CA GLY A 103 7.95 4.09 -17.76
C GLY A 103 7.37 2.99 -16.86
N GLY A 104 6.19 3.22 -16.31
CA GLY A 104 5.44 2.26 -15.51
C GLY A 104 5.87 2.13 -14.03
N ALA A 105 5.59 0.96 -13.46
CA ALA A 105 5.79 0.65 -12.03
C ALA A 105 7.24 0.27 -11.69
N TYR A 106 7.68 0.57 -10.46
CA TYR A 106 8.96 0.04 -9.98
C TYR A 106 8.86 -1.47 -9.75
N THR A 107 9.94 -2.19 -9.99
CA THR A 107 9.95 -3.64 -9.79
C THR A 107 9.83 -4.03 -8.31
N PHE A 108 10.31 -3.18 -7.39
CA PHE A 108 10.20 -3.36 -5.94
C PHE A 108 8.98 -2.66 -5.33
N GLU A 109 8.07 -2.11 -6.14
CA GLU A 109 6.93 -1.34 -5.65
C GLU A 109 6.00 -2.15 -4.72
N PRO A 110 5.57 -3.38 -5.08
CA PRO A 110 4.77 -4.20 -4.17
C PRO A 110 5.52 -4.53 -2.87
N SER A 111 6.79 -4.91 -2.96
CA SER A 111 7.56 -5.31 -1.77
C SER A 111 7.81 -4.13 -0.83
N LEU A 112 8.05 -2.92 -1.35
CA LEU A 112 8.19 -1.72 -0.52
C LEU A 112 6.86 -1.28 0.10
N ALA A 113 5.73 -1.43 -0.62
CA ALA A 113 4.40 -1.19 -0.07
C ALA A 113 4.10 -2.16 1.09
N PHE A 114 4.25 -3.47 0.87
CA PHE A 114 4.03 -4.48 1.91
C PHE A 114 5.00 -4.37 3.07
N PHE A 115 6.27 -4.02 2.83
CA PHE A 115 7.23 -3.74 3.90
C PHE A 115 6.72 -2.66 4.85
N SER A 116 6.31 -1.50 4.31
CA SER A 116 5.82 -0.40 5.15
C SER A 116 4.60 -0.79 5.99
N VAL A 117 3.68 -1.55 5.41
CA VAL A 117 2.45 -1.99 6.06
C VAL A 117 2.69 -3.08 7.09
N THR A 118 3.53 -4.07 6.79
CA THR A 118 3.88 -5.14 7.73
C THR A 118 4.70 -4.63 8.91
N VAL A 119 5.63 -3.69 8.69
CA VAL A 119 6.28 -2.94 9.78
C VAL A 119 5.22 -2.22 10.62
N TYR A 120 4.26 -1.54 9.99
CA TYR A 120 3.21 -0.86 10.73
C TYR A 120 2.35 -1.80 11.59
N ILE A 121 1.95 -2.95 11.05
CA ILE A 121 1.21 -3.99 11.79
C ILE A 121 2.07 -4.54 12.94
N ALA A 122 3.38 -4.73 12.74
CA ALA A 122 4.28 -5.20 13.79
C ALA A 122 4.37 -4.20 14.97
N LEU A 123 4.39 -2.90 14.67
CA LEU A 123 4.48 -1.85 15.69
C LEU A 123 3.14 -1.59 16.41
N LYS A 124 2.03 -1.58 15.67
CA LYS A 124 0.70 -1.28 16.20
C LYS A 124 -0.04 -2.49 16.76
N GLY A 125 0.11 -3.66 16.14
CA GLY A 125 -0.66 -4.86 16.44
C GLY A 125 -1.98 -5.00 15.66
N ALA A 126 -2.80 -5.95 16.11
CA ALA A 126 -3.89 -6.54 15.33
C ALA A 126 -5.20 -5.72 15.31
N GLY A 127 -5.38 -4.81 16.28
CA GLY A 127 -6.64 -4.07 16.47
C GLY A 127 -7.74 -4.92 17.12
N ARG A 128 -8.94 -4.34 17.31
CA ARG A 128 -10.04 -4.96 18.08
C ARG A 128 -10.67 -6.20 17.44
N PHE A 129 -10.54 -6.35 16.12
CA PHE A 129 -11.15 -7.45 15.35
C PHE A 129 -10.21 -8.65 15.20
N ALA A 130 -9.36 -8.86 16.20
CA ALA A 130 -8.38 -9.93 16.23
C ALA A 130 -8.85 -11.02 17.19
N VAL A 131 -8.62 -12.29 16.84
CA VAL A 131 -8.94 -13.43 17.72
C VAL A 131 -8.09 -13.38 19.00
N SER A 132 -6.83 -12.95 18.89
CA SER A 132 -5.96 -12.70 20.04
C SER A 132 -5.32 -11.32 19.92
N PRO A 133 -6.02 -10.25 20.35
CA PRO A 133 -5.60 -8.88 20.10
C PRO A 133 -4.27 -8.48 20.76
N TYR A 134 -3.73 -9.30 21.68
CA TYR A 134 -2.53 -8.98 22.47
C TYR A 134 -1.81 -10.22 23.00
N PRO A 135 -0.47 -10.21 23.16
CA PRO A 135 0.13 -10.70 24.39
C PRO A 135 -0.01 -9.61 25.49
N LYS A 136 -0.48 -10.00 26.69
CA LYS A 136 -0.69 -9.11 27.85
C LYS A 136 0.62 -8.68 28.53
N LEU A 137 1.63 -8.21 27.79
CA LEU A 137 2.90 -7.78 28.38
C LEU A 137 2.88 -6.26 28.60
N ALA A 138 2.52 -5.85 29.82
CA ALA A 138 2.29 -4.45 30.19
C ALA A 138 3.48 -3.50 29.95
N PHE A 139 4.72 -4.00 29.98
CA PHE A 139 5.92 -3.17 29.79
C PHE A 139 6.12 -2.68 28.35
N LEU A 140 5.58 -3.40 27.35
CA LEU A 140 5.66 -2.99 25.94
C LEU A 140 4.72 -1.82 25.62
N LYS A 141 3.69 -1.56 26.45
CA LYS A 141 2.66 -0.54 26.20
C LYS A 141 3.19 0.90 26.17
N ARG A 142 4.22 1.21 26.97
CA ARG A 142 4.80 2.56 27.01
C ARG A 142 5.66 2.86 25.78
N LEU A 143 6.30 1.82 25.25
CA LEU A 143 7.12 1.88 24.06
C LEU A 143 6.26 1.86 22.77
N GLU A 144 5.11 1.19 22.81
CA GLU A 144 4.15 1.00 21.72
C GLU A 144 3.63 2.32 21.09
N TRP A 145 3.47 3.38 21.88
CA TRP A 145 2.92 4.66 21.39
C TRP A 145 3.87 5.41 20.44
N SER A 146 5.16 5.51 20.75
CA SER A 146 6.11 6.23 19.89
C SER A 146 6.38 5.50 18.57
N TRP A 147 6.52 4.18 18.62
CA TRP A 147 6.76 3.38 17.43
C TRP A 147 5.55 3.30 16.49
N THR A 148 4.33 3.27 17.04
CA THR A 148 3.12 3.28 16.20
C THR A 148 3.02 4.56 15.36
N GLU A 149 3.39 5.71 15.93
CA GLU A 149 3.39 6.97 15.20
C GLU A 149 4.50 7.03 14.12
N LEU A 150 5.67 6.46 14.40
CA LEU A 150 6.73 6.30 13.39
C LEU A 150 6.28 5.37 12.26
N GLY A 151 5.61 4.27 12.59
CA GLY A 151 5.04 3.38 11.58
C GLY A 151 3.95 4.06 10.74
N MET A 152 3.12 4.95 11.33
CA MET A 152 2.18 5.78 10.56
C MET A 152 2.88 6.74 9.61
N LEU A 153 3.99 7.34 10.04
CA LEU A 153 4.81 8.19 9.17
C LEU A 153 5.40 7.37 8.02
N LEU A 154 5.98 6.20 8.32
CA LEU A 154 6.53 5.28 7.33
C LEU A 154 5.50 4.92 6.25
N VAL A 155 4.32 4.45 6.66
CA VAL A 155 3.24 4.10 5.72
C VAL A 155 2.85 5.28 4.84
N ARG A 156 2.67 6.49 5.41
CA ARG A 156 2.30 7.68 4.62
C ARG A 156 3.35 8.06 3.61
N VAL A 157 4.62 8.14 4.03
CA VAL A 157 5.73 8.55 3.16
C VAL A 157 5.98 7.50 2.09
N THR A 158 6.02 6.22 2.44
CA THR A 158 6.19 5.14 1.47
C THR A 158 5.05 5.11 0.45
N THR A 159 3.79 5.20 0.88
CA THR A 159 2.64 5.26 -0.04
C THR A 159 2.70 6.48 -0.95
N ALA A 160 3.05 7.66 -0.43
CA ALA A 160 3.19 8.86 -1.25
C ALA A 160 4.28 8.73 -2.32
N LEU A 161 5.46 8.23 -1.93
CA LEU A 161 6.59 8.07 -2.86
C LEU A 161 6.33 7.00 -3.93
N LEU A 162 5.51 5.99 -3.61
CA LEU A 162 5.12 4.96 -4.57
C LEU A 162 3.91 5.36 -5.42
N ILE A 163 3.08 6.32 -5.01
CA ILE A 163 1.97 6.80 -5.85
C ILE A 163 2.40 7.94 -6.78
N VAL A 164 3.29 8.83 -6.32
CA VAL A 164 3.60 10.08 -7.05
C VAL A 164 4.08 9.86 -8.48
N HIS A 165 4.90 8.82 -8.71
CA HIS A 165 5.43 8.55 -10.05
C HIS A 165 4.35 8.09 -11.04
N HIS A 166 3.28 7.44 -10.58
CA HIS A 166 2.13 7.10 -11.45
C HIS A 166 1.43 8.36 -11.97
N GLY A 167 1.42 9.43 -11.17
CA GLY A 167 0.88 10.71 -11.59
C GLY A 167 1.83 11.44 -12.55
N LEU A 168 3.14 11.38 -12.29
CA LEU A 168 4.15 11.92 -13.20
C LEU A 168 4.12 11.21 -14.56
N ASP A 169 3.99 9.88 -14.58
CA ASP A 169 3.87 9.09 -15.81
C ASP A 169 2.64 9.49 -16.63
N LYS A 170 1.51 9.78 -15.96
CA LYS A 170 0.30 10.31 -16.62
C LYS A 170 0.49 11.71 -17.20
N LEU A 171 1.34 12.55 -16.59
CA LEU A 171 1.65 13.88 -17.15
C LEU A 171 2.57 13.77 -18.37
N GLU A 172 3.60 12.93 -18.28
CA GLU A 172 4.56 12.70 -19.38
C GLU A 172 3.90 12.00 -20.58
N ASN A 173 2.99 11.06 -20.32
CA ASN A 173 2.35 10.22 -21.34
C ASN A 173 0.84 10.48 -21.49
N SER A 174 0.39 11.73 -21.32
CA SER A 174 -1.03 12.08 -21.20
C SER A 174 -1.91 11.62 -22.36
N ALA A 175 -1.45 11.80 -23.61
CA ALA A 175 -2.18 11.37 -24.80
C ALA A 175 -2.31 9.84 -24.87
N ALA A 176 -1.23 9.11 -24.57
CA ALA A 176 -1.23 7.65 -24.57
C ALA A 176 -2.16 7.09 -23.48
N PHE A 177 -2.13 7.65 -22.26
CA PHE A 177 -3.02 7.25 -21.18
C PHE A 177 -4.48 7.56 -21.50
N SER A 178 -4.76 8.75 -22.05
CA SER A 178 -6.12 9.18 -22.40
C SER A 178 -6.73 8.27 -23.47
N ASN A 179 -5.99 7.98 -24.53
CA ASN A 179 -6.48 7.17 -25.65
C ASN A 179 -6.46 5.68 -25.37
N GLY A 180 -5.48 5.20 -24.59
CA GLY A 180 -5.30 3.76 -24.32
C GLY A 180 -6.02 3.26 -23.08
N ILE A 181 -6.35 4.14 -22.13
CA ILE A 181 -6.97 3.77 -20.85
C ILE A 181 -8.33 4.46 -20.69
N ILE A 182 -8.37 5.79 -20.65
CA ILE A 182 -9.62 6.50 -20.34
C ILE A 182 -10.68 6.28 -21.43
N ALA A 183 -10.35 6.52 -22.70
CA ALA A 183 -11.30 6.38 -23.80
C ALA A 183 -11.78 4.92 -24.01
N VAL A 184 -10.92 3.94 -23.69
CA VAL A 184 -11.21 2.51 -23.92
C VAL A 184 -12.01 1.90 -22.77
N TYR A 185 -11.59 2.15 -21.52
CA TYR A 185 -12.12 1.46 -20.35
C TYR A 185 -13.07 2.31 -19.51
N PHE A 186 -13.06 3.63 -19.70
CA PHE A 186 -13.94 4.57 -18.98
C PHE A 186 -14.74 5.47 -19.93
N PRO A 187 -15.35 4.96 -21.03
CA PRO A 187 -16.06 5.78 -22.02
C PRO A 187 -17.32 6.46 -21.48
N PHE A 188 -17.79 6.05 -20.29
CA PHE A 188 -18.94 6.64 -19.62
C PHE A 188 -18.62 7.97 -18.91
N LEU A 189 -17.34 8.33 -18.78
CA LEU A 189 -16.94 9.58 -18.16
C LEU A 189 -17.27 10.75 -19.11
N PRO A 190 -17.96 11.81 -18.62
CA PRO A 190 -18.35 12.92 -19.48
C PRO A 190 -17.15 13.77 -19.90
N GLY A 191 -17.24 14.35 -21.10
CA GLY A 191 -16.22 15.26 -21.63
C GLY A 191 -14.95 14.56 -22.16
N PRO A 192 -13.88 15.32 -22.45
CA PRO A 192 -12.69 14.78 -23.10
C PRO A 192 -11.90 13.82 -22.19
N PRO A 193 -11.43 12.66 -22.69
CA PRO A 193 -10.58 11.73 -21.92
C PRO A 193 -9.35 12.38 -21.27
N LEU A 194 -8.79 13.40 -21.93
CA LEU A 194 -7.62 14.14 -21.46
C LEU A 194 -7.86 14.86 -20.13
N PHE A 195 -9.07 15.36 -19.89
CA PHE A 195 -9.44 15.99 -18.62
C PHE A 195 -9.30 15.00 -17.46
N TRP A 196 -9.80 13.78 -17.63
CA TRP A 196 -9.74 12.73 -16.60
C TRP A 196 -8.32 12.23 -16.34
N THR A 197 -7.48 12.18 -17.38
CA THR A 197 -6.05 11.89 -17.24
C THR A 197 -5.37 12.92 -16.34
N TYR A 198 -5.55 14.22 -16.62
CA TYR A 198 -4.98 15.28 -15.79
C TYR A 198 -5.56 15.31 -14.37
N LEU A 199 -6.86 15.04 -14.21
CA LEU A 199 -7.47 14.97 -12.89
C LEU A 199 -6.90 13.81 -12.06
N SER A 200 -6.75 12.63 -12.67
CA SER A 200 -6.12 11.48 -12.02
C SER A 200 -4.66 11.77 -11.64
N ALA A 201 -3.90 12.39 -12.55
CA ALA A 201 -2.51 12.78 -12.28
C ALA A 201 -2.41 13.80 -11.13
N ALA A 202 -3.30 14.80 -11.11
CA ALA A 202 -3.36 15.79 -10.05
C ALA A 202 -3.67 15.16 -8.68
N PHE A 203 -4.63 14.22 -8.62
CA PHE A 203 -4.93 13.50 -7.38
C PHE A 203 -3.75 12.67 -6.89
N GLU A 204 -3.05 11.97 -7.78
CA GLU A 204 -1.89 11.16 -7.40
C GLU A 204 -0.71 12.03 -6.94
N ILE A 205 -0.42 13.15 -7.60
CA ILE A 205 0.70 14.02 -7.24
C ILE A 205 0.39 14.85 -5.99
N VAL A 206 -0.69 15.62 -6.02
CA VAL A 206 -1.07 16.52 -4.92
C VAL A 206 -1.53 15.71 -3.71
N GLY A 207 -2.27 14.63 -3.93
CA GLY A 207 -2.69 13.72 -2.87
C GLY A 207 -1.48 13.09 -2.18
N SER A 208 -0.48 12.61 -2.93
CA SER A 208 0.76 12.07 -2.37
C SER A 208 1.49 13.09 -1.51
N PHE A 209 1.65 14.32 -2.00
CA PHE A 209 2.24 15.41 -1.21
C PHE A 209 1.47 15.65 0.10
N CYS A 210 0.15 15.78 0.01
CA CYS A 210 -0.73 16.01 1.15
C CYS A 210 -0.63 14.90 2.21
N ILE A 211 -0.67 13.62 1.81
CA ILE A 211 -0.57 12.51 2.78
C ILE A 211 0.83 12.40 3.39
N ALA A 212 1.89 12.65 2.62
CA ALA A 212 3.27 12.61 3.10
C ALA A 212 3.52 13.64 4.20
N VAL A 213 3.20 14.90 3.91
CA VAL A 213 3.34 16.02 4.85
C VAL A 213 2.30 15.93 5.98
N GLY A 214 1.15 15.30 5.71
CA GLY A 214 0.04 15.18 6.65
C GLY A 214 -0.81 16.44 6.72
N VAL A 215 -0.99 17.14 5.60
CA VAL A 215 -1.98 18.22 5.43
C VAL A 215 -3.14 17.70 4.62
N PHE A 216 -4.39 18.04 5.00
CA PHE A 216 -5.58 17.50 4.34
C PHE A 216 -5.56 15.97 4.16
N ALA A 217 -4.88 15.24 5.07
CA ALA A 217 -4.55 13.83 4.85
C ALA A 217 -5.77 12.94 4.65
N ARG A 218 -6.89 13.24 5.31
CA ARG A 218 -8.14 12.49 5.16
C ARG A 218 -8.76 12.64 3.77
N PRO A 219 -9.12 13.87 3.31
CA PRO A 219 -9.67 14.03 1.96
C PRO A 219 -8.66 13.66 0.87
N ALA A 220 -7.36 13.95 1.04
CA ALA A 220 -6.33 13.53 0.10
C ALA A 220 -6.27 12.00 -0.04
N ALA A 221 -6.26 11.27 1.09
CA ALA A 221 -6.27 9.82 1.06
C ALA A 221 -7.58 9.24 0.51
N ALA A 222 -8.73 9.90 0.70
CA ALA A 222 -9.99 9.47 0.11
C ALA A 222 -9.98 9.62 -1.42
N LEU A 223 -9.42 10.71 -1.95
CA LEU A 223 -9.26 10.91 -3.40
C LEU A 223 -8.27 9.90 -4.00
N LEU A 224 -7.16 9.64 -3.32
CA LEU A 224 -6.23 8.56 -3.71
C LEU A 224 -6.89 7.18 -3.65
N ALA A 225 -7.74 6.91 -2.66
CA ALA A 225 -8.48 5.66 -2.63
C ALA A 225 -9.41 5.53 -3.85
N ALA A 226 -10.05 6.63 -4.28
CA ALA A 226 -10.87 6.65 -5.48
C ALA A 226 -10.05 6.41 -6.76
N THR A 227 -8.84 6.98 -6.89
CA THR A 227 -7.96 6.67 -8.04
C THR A 227 -7.55 5.20 -8.04
N MET A 228 -7.26 4.62 -6.87
CA MET A 228 -6.94 3.19 -6.76
C MET A 228 -8.13 2.29 -7.13
N VAL A 229 -9.37 2.67 -6.81
CA VAL A 229 -10.57 1.94 -7.28
C VAL A 229 -10.63 1.92 -8.80
N ASN A 230 -10.38 3.04 -9.46
CA ASN A 230 -10.34 3.11 -10.92
C ASN A 230 -9.20 2.26 -11.50
N ALA A 231 -8.02 2.27 -10.88
CA ALA A 231 -6.90 1.43 -11.30
C ALA A 231 -7.22 -0.07 -11.16
N ILE A 232 -7.83 -0.50 -10.05
CA ILE A 232 -8.31 -1.87 -9.86
C ILE A 232 -9.35 -2.22 -10.94
N ALA A 233 -10.32 -1.35 -11.19
CA ALA A 233 -11.34 -1.56 -12.21
C ALA A 233 -10.72 -1.75 -13.60
N PHE A 234 -9.78 -0.90 -14.00
CA PHE A 234 -9.02 -1.03 -15.24
C PHE A 234 -8.35 -2.40 -15.35
N HIS A 235 -7.59 -2.81 -14.33
CA HIS A 235 -6.88 -4.08 -14.35
C HIS A 235 -7.81 -5.28 -14.41
N LEU A 236 -8.94 -5.24 -13.69
CA LEU A 236 -9.96 -6.29 -13.75
C LEU A 236 -10.64 -6.36 -15.12
N MET A 237 -10.95 -5.21 -15.74
CA MET A 237 -11.52 -5.18 -17.10
C MET A 237 -10.54 -5.69 -18.16
N LYS A 238 -9.24 -5.38 -18.02
CA LYS A 238 -8.22 -5.73 -19.01
C LYS A 238 -7.66 -7.15 -18.85
N PHE A 239 -7.45 -7.60 -17.62
CA PHE A 239 -6.75 -8.85 -17.31
C PHE A 239 -7.61 -9.88 -16.56
N GLY A 240 -8.85 -9.53 -16.22
CA GLY A 240 -9.75 -10.38 -15.45
C GLY A 240 -9.32 -10.53 -13.99
N ARG A 241 -9.90 -11.52 -13.31
CA ARG A 241 -9.69 -11.77 -11.87
C ARG A 241 -8.36 -12.43 -11.52
N GLN A 242 -7.63 -12.94 -12.52
CA GLN A 242 -6.31 -13.57 -12.34
C GLN A 242 -6.24 -14.66 -11.25
N SER A 243 -7.29 -15.45 -11.07
CA SER A 243 -7.40 -16.49 -10.02
C SER A 243 -7.37 -16.00 -8.57
N PHE A 244 -7.49 -14.68 -8.32
CA PHE A 244 -7.47 -14.11 -6.97
C PHE A 244 -8.53 -14.77 -6.05
N PRO A 245 -8.17 -15.20 -4.82
CA PRO A 245 -6.90 -14.94 -4.11
C PRO A 245 -5.85 -16.07 -4.18
N PHE A 246 -5.94 -16.97 -5.16
CA PHE A 246 -4.96 -18.04 -5.41
C PHE A 246 -3.97 -17.66 -6.51
N ASN A 247 -2.92 -18.46 -6.70
CA ASN A 247 -1.85 -18.18 -7.66
C ASN A 247 -2.38 -17.85 -9.06
N PRO A 248 -1.91 -16.75 -9.67
CA PRO A 248 -2.22 -16.44 -11.05
C PRO A 248 -1.77 -17.59 -11.98
N ALA A 249 -2.62 -17.93 -12.96
CA ALA A 249 -2.30 -19.00 -13.92
C ALA A 249 -1.01 -18.76 -14.74
N LYS A 250 -0.59 -17.49 -14.89
CA LYS A 250 0.66 -17.12 -15.57
C LYS A 250 1.88 -17.06 -14.62
N GLY A 251 1.70 -17.36 -13.33
CA GLY A 251 2.69 -17.15 -12.28
C GLY A 251 2.90 -15.67 -11.94
N GLY A 252 3.62 -15.41 -10.85
CA GLY A 252 3.96 -14.05 -10.39
C GLY A 252 2.80 -13.29 -9.73
N ALA A 253 2.89 -11.95 -9.72
CA ALA A 253 1.94 -11.08 -9.02
C ALA A 253 0.66 -10.76 -9.80
N TYR A 254 -0.43 -10.44 -9.10
CA TYR A 254 -1.62 -9.89 -9.75
C TYR A 254 -1.31 -8.52 -10.37
N THR A 255 -1.89 -8.20 -11.53
CA THR A 255 -1.61 -6.89 -12.16
C THR A 255 -2.20 -5.73 -11.36
N PHE A 256 -3.27 -5.97 -10.60
CA PHE A 256 -3.89 -5.02 -9.68
C PHE A 256 -3.32 -5.07 -8.25
N GLU A 257 -2.26 -5.85 -7.99
CA GLU A 257 -1.70 -6.00 -6.65
C GLU A 257 -1.25 -4.66 -6.03
N PRO A 258 -0.48 -3.79 -6.73
CA PRO A 258 -0.12 -2.48 -6.19
C PRO A 258 -1.34 -1.62 -5.90
N SER A 259 -2.31 -1.56 -6.81
CA SER A 259 -3.50 -0.72 -6.65
C SER A 259 -4.40 -1.19 -5.51
N LEU A 260 -4.55 -2.50 -5.31
CA LEU A 260 -5.28 -3.06 -4.16
C LEU A 260 -4.53 -2.83 -2.83
N ALA A 261 -3.20 -2.92 -2.82
CA ALA A 261 -2.39 -2.59 -1.65
C ALA A 261 -2.56 -1.10 -1.27
N PHE A 262 -2.37 -0.18 -2.22
CA PHE A 262 -2.53 1.26 -1.98
C PHE A 262 -3.97 1.63 -1.64
N PHE A 263 -4.97 1.00 -2.24
CA PHE A 263 -6.38 1.20 -1.85
C PHE A 263 -6.58 0.93 -0.36
N SER A 264 -6.10 -0.22 0.14
CA SER A 264 -6.28 -0.57 1.56
C SER A 264 -5.61 0.44 2.50
N VAL A 265 -4.42 0.92 2.13
CA VAL A 265 -3.63 1.88 2.92
C VAL A 265 -4.24 3.28 2.87
N THR A 266 -4.67 3.74 1.70
CA THR A 266 -5.28 5.07 1.54
C THR A 266 -6.64 5.14 2.23
N VAL A 267 -7.47 4.09 2.15
CA VAL A 267 -8.69 3.98 2.97
C VAL A 267 -8.34 4.00 4.46
N TYR A 268 -7.27 3.30 4.86
CA TYR A 268 -6.83 3.33 6.24
C TYR A 268 -6.41 4.73 6.72
N ILE A 269 -5.65 5.48 5.92
CA ILE A 269 -5.27 6.87 6.21
C ILE A 269 -6.50 7.77 6.22
N ALA A 270 -7.45 7.60 5.31
CA ALA A 270 -8.70 8.37 5.28
C ALA A 270 -9.51 8.20 6.58
N LEU A 271 -9.59 6.97 7.10
CA LEU A 271 -10.27 6.67 8.35
C LEU A 271 -9.48 7.13 9.58
N LYS A 272 -8.18 6.83 9.64
CA LYS A 272 -7.34 7.08 10.83
C LYS A 272 -6.88 8.53 10.97
N GLY A 273 -6.58 9.20 9.86
CA GLY A 273 -5.94 10.51 9.81
C GLY A 273 -4.40 10.43 9.72
N ALA A 274 -3.76 11.61 9.81
CA ALA A 274 -2.34 11.77 9.50
C ALA A 274 -1.38 11.23 10.58
N GLY A 275 -1.82 11.03 11.82
CA GLY A 275 -0.92 10.69 12.93
C GLY A 275 -0.10 11.90 13.42
N ARG A 276 0.76 11.66 14.42
CA ARG A 276 1.44 12.71 15.21
C ARG A 276 2.52 13.45 14.42
N PHE A 277 3.26 12.77 13.55
CA PHE A 277 4.33 13.38 12.73
C PHE A 277 3.79 14.04 11.46
N ALA A 278 2.65 14.73 11.56
CA ALA A 278 2.04 15.46 10.47
C ALA A 278 2.17 16.96 10.75
N VAL A 279 2.28 17.77 9.70
CA VAL A 279 2.24 19.24 9.85
C VAL A 279 0.87 19.69 10.37
N SER A 280 -0.21 19.00 9.96
CA SER A 280 -1.56 19.19 10.49
C SER A 280 -2.16 17.88 11.00
N PRO A 281 -1.77 17.42 12.21
CA PRO A 281 -2.13 16.09 12.73
C PRO A 281 -3.63 15.91 12.99
N TYR A 282 -4.37 17.02 13.13
CA TYR A 282 -5.82 17.02 13.25
C TYR A 282 -6.40 17.85 12.11
N PRO A 283 -7.57 17.49 11.56
CA PRO A 283 -8.41 18.54 11.00
C PRO A 283 -8.67 19.46 12.18
N LYS A 284 -8.05 20.65 12.20
CA LYS A 284 -8.61 21.74 12.97
C LYS A 284 -9.95 22.03 12.31
N LEU A 285 -10.97 21.27 12.72
CA LEU A 285 -12.38 21.61 12.57
C LEU A 285 -12.65 23.02 13.12
N ALA A 286 -11.68 23.71 13.74
CA ALA A 286 -11.69 25.14 13.92
C ALA A 286 -12.03 25.94 12.65
N PHE A 287 -11.64 25.49 11.44
CA PHE A 287 -12.05 26.18 10.20
C PHE A 287 -13.56 26.05 9.94
N LEU A 288 -14.14 24.86 10.16
CA LEU A 288 -15.59 24.62 10.00
C LEU A 288 -16.42 25.17 11.17
N LYS A 289 -15.91 25.10 12.40
CA LYS A 289 -16.50 25.76 13.58
C LYS A 289 -16.46 27.29 13.46
N ARG A 290 -15.45 27.85 12.79
CA ARG A 290 -15.36 29.30 12.51
C ARG A 290 -16.36 29.73 11.43
N LEU A 291 -16.68 28.85 10.49
CA LEU A 291 -17.78 29.05 9.55
C LEU A 291 -19.15 28.98 10.25
N GLU A 292 -19.37 27.99 11.14
CA GLU A 292 -20.58 27.90 11.97
C GLU A 292 -20.78 29.16 12.85
N TRP A 293 -19.71 29.72 13.42
CA TRP A 293 -19.77 30.96 14.20
C TRP A 293 -20.16 32.20 13.35
N SER A 294 -19.77 32.26 12.07
CA SER A 294 -20.12 33.39 11.21
C SER A 294 -21.61 33.45 10.83
N TRP A 295 -22.30 32.30 10.75
CA TRP A 295 -23.75 32.26 10.47
C TRP A 295 -24.59 32.67 11.68
N THR A 296 -24.11 32.39 12.90
CA THR A 296 -24.77 32.83 14.14
C THR A 296 -24.64 34.33 14.39
N GLU A 297 -23.55 34.97 13.99
CA GLU A 297 -23.41 36.44 14.10
C GLU A 297 -24.22 37.18 13.02
N LEU A 298 -24.35 36.62 11.82
CA LEU A 298 -25.25 37.13 10.78
C LEU A 298 -26.74 36.94 11.13
N GLY A 299 -27.09 35.91 11.90
CA GLY A 299 -28.46 35.67 12.37
C GLY A 299 -28.93 36.62 13.48
N MET A 300 -28.02 37.28 14.21
CA MET A 300 -28.36 38.28 15.24
C MET A 300 -28.48 39.72 14.69
N LEU A 301 -28.11 39.96 13.43
CA LEU A 301 -28.28 41.25 12.75
C LEU A 301 -29.60 41.35 11.96
N LEU A 302 -30.43 40.29 11.97
CA LEU A 302 -31.70 40.19 11.24
C LEU A 302 -32.91 39.93 12.15
N VAL A 303 -32.81 40.25 13.45
CA VAL A 303 -33.92 40.34 14.40
C VAL A 303 -33.88 41.72 15.04
#